data_AF-A0A6C0DU49-F1
#
_entry.id   AF-A0A6C0DU49-F1
#
_cell.length_a   1.000
_cell.length_b   1.000
_cell.length_c   1.000
_cell.angle_alpha   90.00
_cell.angle_beta   90.00
_cell.angle_gamma   90.00
#
_symmetry.space_group_name_H-M   'P 1'
#
loop_
_entity.id
_entity.type
_entity.pdbx_description
1 polymer ?
#
loop_
_entity_poly.entity_id
_entity_poly.type
_entity_poly.pdbx_seq_one_letter_code
_entity_poly.pdbx_strand_id
1 'polypeptide(L)'
;MNTQESEYLLLLQKMPEEIVRVVSEFLPVRTIMWLNKNFYIKYHKKVRSMIAPKLYDNYIRDMVRLDNSFVFKFIAKENIMRWVCEKNIIYKNVSYPNFLSFLNDFTIRNNSTKCRNLLQSIFDEMGLSKNQHKKNRYVNIRWRT
;
A
#
# COMPACT_ATOMS: atom_id res chain seq x y z
N MET A 1 24.16 6.70 -8.58
CA MET A 1 23.65 6.58 -9.96
C MET A 1 24.86 6.52 -10.86
N ASN A 2 24.90 5.54 -11.78
CA ASN A 2 25.99 5.43 -12.74
C ASN A 2 25.98 6.65 -13.67
N THR A 3 27.14 7.21 -13.98
CA THR A 3 27.29 8.43 -14.80
C THR A 3 26.67 8.29 -16.19
N GLN A 4 26.60 7.06 -16.73
CA GLN A 4 25.91 6.75 -17.99
C GLN A 4 24.38 6.77 -17.86
N GLU A 5 23.80 6.33 -16.74
CA GLU A 5 22.34 6.31 -16.54
C GLU A 5 21.78 7.74 -16.52
N SER A 6 22.53 8.69 -15.96
CA SER A 6 22.15 10.11 -15.98
C SER A 6 22.15 10.70 -17.40
N GLU A 7 23.02 10.24 -18.28
CA GLU A 7 23.14 10.76 -19.65
C GLU A 7 21.96 10.31 -20.52
N TYR A 8 21.55 9.05 -20.42
CA TYR A 8 20.35 8.54 -21.10
C TYR A 8 19.06 9.24 -20.64
N LEU A 9 18.94 9.56 -19.35
CA LEU A 9 17.78 10.29 -18.82
C LEU A 9 17.69 11.71 -19.40
N LEU A 10 18.83 12.38 -19.58
CA LEU A 10 18.89 13.70 -20.21
C LEU A 10 18.50 13.64 -21.69
N LEU A 11 18.89 12.59 -22.41
CA LEU A 11 18.48 12.38 -23.81
C LEU A 11 16.98 12.14 -23.93
N LEU A 12 16.38 11.34 -23.03
CA LEU A 12 14.93 11.11 -22.99
C LEU A 12 14.14 12.40 -22.76
N GLN A 13 14.63 13.31 -21.92
CA GLN A 13 13.98 14.61 -21.68
C GLN A 13 14.04 15.56 -22.89
N LYS A 14 15.02 15.38 -23.77
CA LYS A 14 15.18 16.19 -24.99
C LYS A 14 14.43 15.64 -26.19
N MET A 15 13.78 14.48 -26.07
CA MET A 15 13.04 13.89 -27.19
C MET A 15 11.76 14.69 -27.48
N PRO A 16 11.40 14.87 -28.76
CA PRO A 16 10.10 15.40 -29.15
C PRO A 16 8.96 14.58 -28.56
N GLU A 17 7.89 15.25 -28.11
CA GLU A 17 6.72 14.61 -27.49
C GLU A 17 6.08 13.55 -28.39
N GLU A 18 6.10 13.76 -29.71
CA GLU A 18 5.58 12.83 -30.71
C GLU A 18 6.28 11.46 -30.65
N ILE A 19 7.61 11.47 -30.55
CA ILE A 19 8.39 10.22 -30.46
C ILE A 19 8.10 9.52 -29.13
N VAL A 20 8.02 10.28 -28.03
CA VAL A 20 7.65 9.74 -26.73
C VAL A 20 6.26 9.10 -26.78
N ARG A 21 5.32 9.71 -27.50
CA ARG A 21 3.97 9.18 -27.68
C ARG A 21 4.00 7.84 -28.42
N VAL A 22 4.68 7.78 -29.57
CA VAL A 22 4.83 6.54 -30.35
C VAL A 22 5.46 5.44 -29.51
N VAL A 23 6.56 5.73 -28.80
CA VAL A 23 7.22 4.74 -27.92
C VAL A 23 6.28 4.28 -26.80
N SER A 24 5.50 5.20 -26.22
CA SER A 24 4.58 4.86 -25.15
C SER A 24 3.44 3.92 -25.58
N GLU A 25 3.06 3.94 -26.85
CA GLU A 25 2.03 3.03 -27.40
C GLU A 25 2.50 1.56 -27.41
N PHE A 26 3.81 1.33 -27.54
CA PHE A 26 4.39 -0.02 -27.52
C PHE A 26 4.63 -0.56 -26.10
N LEU A 27 4.54 0.29 -25.07
CA LEU A 27 4.79 -0.14 -23.71
C LEU A 27 3.56 -0.83 -23.10
N PRO A 28 3.70 -2.01 -22.48
CA PRO A 28 2.58 -2.65 -21.81
C PRO A 28 2.17 -1.83 -20.58
N VAL A 29 0.88 -1.87 -20.25
CA VAL A 29 0.33 -1.14 -19.09
C VAL A 29 1.03 -1.48 -17.78
N ARG A 30 1.51 -2.73 -17.63
CA ARG A 30 2.29 -3.19 -16.48
C ARG A 30 3.57 -2.38 -16.26
N THR A 31 4.14 -1.81 -17.33
CA THR A 31 5.35 -0.99 -17.28
C THR A 31 5.00 0.50 -17.17
N ILE A 32 4.08 1.00 -18.01
CA ILE A 32 3.69 2.42 -18.06
C ILE A 32 3.19 2.94 -16.71
N MET A 33 2.42 2.12 -15.99
CA MET A 33 1.78 2.50 -14.75
C MET A 33 2.75 3.01 -13.68
N TRP A 34 4.00 2.52 -13.67
CA TRP A 34 5.00 2.88 -12.67
C TRP A 34 5.84 4.10 -13.05
N LEU A 35 5.76 4.56 -14.30
CA LEU A 35 6.60 5.65 -14.81
C LEU A 35 6.18 7.03 -14.28
N ASN A 36 4.88 7.26 -14.11
CA ASN A 36 4.36 8.55 -13.69
C ASN A 36 3.17 8.37 -12.72
N LYS A 37 3.06 9.30 -11.78
CA LYS A 37 1.91 9.45 -10.88
C LYS A 37 0.58 9.48 -11.65
N ASN A 38 0.50 10.18 -12.77
CA ASN A 38 -0.72 10.28 -13.58
C ASN A 38 -1.11 8.92 -14.18
N PHE A 39 -0.13 8.16 -14.67
CA PHE A 39 -0.36 6.81 -15.17
C PHE A 39 -0.76 5.86 -14.05
N TYR A 40 -0.17 5.98 -12.87
CA TYR A 40 -0.59 5.20 -11.71
C TYR A 40 -2.06 5.48 -11.37
N ILE A 41 -2.46 6.75 -11.27
CA ILE A 41 -3.86 7.11 -11.00
C ILE A 41 -4.81 6.53 -12.05
N LYS A 42 -4.41 6.50 -13.32
CA LYS A 42 -5.24 5.91 -14.39
C LYS A 42 -5.36 4.39 -14.32
N TYR A 43 -4.27 3.69 -13.95
CA TYR A 43 -4.18 2.23 -14.09
C TYR A 43 -4.12 1.44 -12.77
N HIS A 44 -4.10 2.09 -11.60
CA HIS A 44 -3.91 1.44 -10.29
C HIS A 44 -4.82 0.24 -10.01
N LYS A 45 -6.06 0.26 -10.51
CA LYS A 45 -7.02 -0.85 -10.36
C LYS A 45 -6.48 -2.19 -10.91
N LYS A 46 -5.57 -2.13 -11.90
CA LYS A 46 -4.94 -3.32 -12.48
C LYS A 46 -3.86 -3.93 -11.59
N VAL A 47 -3.36 -3.21 -10.58
CA VAL A 47 -2.33 -3.74 -9.65
C VAL A 47 -2.81 -5.01 -8.98
N ARG A 48 -4.09 -5.06 -8.58
CA ARG A 48 -4.66 -6.24 -7.91
C ARG A 48 -4.63 -7.49 -8.78
N SER A 49 -4.84 -7.39 -10.09
CA SER A 49 -4.76 -8.55 -10.99
C SER A 49 -3.33 -8.95 -11.35
N MET A 50 -2.35 -8.07 -11.13
CA MET A 50 -0.93 -8.38 -11.34
C MET A 50 -0.31 -9.18 -10.19
N ILE A 51 -0.95 -9.18 -9.02
CA ILE A 51 -0.43 -9.82 -7.80
C ILE A 51 -1.26 -11.06 -7.51
N ALA A 52 -0.60 -12.17 -7.21
CA ALA A 52 -1.30 -13.39 -6.82
C ALA A 52 -2.19 -13.14 -5.59
N PRO A 53 -3.45 -13.62 -5.56
CA PRO A 53 -4.39 -13.29 -4.47
C PRO A 53 -3.85 -13.58 -3.07
N LYS A 54 -3.11 -14.68 -2.91
CA LYS A 54 -2.48 -15.09 -1.64
C LYS A 54 -1.36 -14.15 -1.16
N LEU A 55 -0.79 -13.35 -2.06
CA LEU A 55 0.32 -12.45 -1.78
C LEU A 55 -0.11 -10.98 -1.68
N TYR A 56 -1.38 -10.67 -1.95
CA TYR A 56 -1.85 -9.29 -1.95
C TYR A 56 -1.74 -8.63 -0.56
N ASP A 57 -2.00 -9.38 0.52
CA ASP A 57 -1.85 -8.86 1.87
C ASP A 57 -0.37 -8.60 2.23
N ASN A 58 0.57 -9.35 1.63
CA ASN A 58 2.00 -9.05 1.74
C ASN A 58 2.33 -7.72 1.07
N TYR A 59 1.81 -7.52 -0.15
CA TYR A 59 1.97 -6.26 -0.86
C TYR A 59 1.46 -5.06 -0.05
N ILE A 60 0.27 -5.17 0.58
CA ILE A 60 -0.26 -4.11 1.45
C ILE A 60 0.72 -3.83 2.60
N ARG A 61 1.24 -4.88 3.25
CA ARG A 61 2.21 -4.74 4.35
C ARG A 61 3.52 -4.11 3.89
N ASP A 62 3.99 -4.45 2.70
CA ASP A 62 5.22 -3.87 2.15
C ASP A 62 5.04 -2.39 1.81
N MET A 63 3.88 -1.99 1.29
CA MET A 63 3.56 -0.56 1.09
C MET A 63 3.58 0.22 2.40
N VAL A 64 3.10 -0.38 3.50
CA VAL A 64 3.17 0.23 4.84
C VAL A 64 4.62 0.28 5.34
N ARG A 65 5.39 -0.81 5.23
CA ARG A 65 6.79 -0.85 5.68
C ARG A 65 7.66 0.22 5.01
N LEU A 66 7.41 0.50 3.73
CA LEU A 66 8.11 1.53 2.96
C LEU A 66 7.54 2.95 3.17
N ASP A 67 6.51 3.12 4.01
CA ASP A 67 5.78 4.37 4.25
C ASP A 67 5.28 5.04 2.93
N ASN A 68 4.88 4.21 1.95
CA ASN A 68 4.40 4.67 0.66
C ASN A 68 2.92 5.07 0.73
N SER A 69 2.67 6.23 1.32
CA SER A 69 1.32 6.75 1.55
C SER A 69 0.52 6.99 0.26
N PHE A 70 1.20 7.32 -0.84
CA PHE A 70 0.53 7.58 -2.13
C PHE A 70 -0.16 6.32 -2.66
N VAL A 71 0.57 5.22 -2.77
CA VAL A 71 0.02 3.94 -3.23
C VAL A 71 -0.97 3.39 -2.21
N PHE A 72 -0.61 3.46 -0.92
CA PHE A 72 -1.46 3.00 0.17
C PHE A 72 -2.83 3.70 0.20
N LYS A 73 -2.90 4.99 -0.18
CA LYS A 73 -4.17 5.73 -0.31
C LYS A 73 -5.18 5.02 -1.23
N PHE A 74 -4.73 4.57 -2.39
CA PHE A 74 -5.60 3.91 -3.37
C PHE A 74 -6.00 2.52 -2.88
N ILE A 75 -5.03 1.76 -2.35
CA ILE A 75 -5.27 0.44 -1.78
C ILE A 75 -6.32 0.52 -0.65
N ALA A 76 -6.19 1.51 0.24
CA ALA A 76 -7.11 1.73 1.32
C ALA A 76 -8.52 2.03 0.81
N LYS A 77 -8.66 2.97 -0.13
CA LYS A 77 -9.97 3.30 -0.73
C LYS A 77 -10.66 2.08 -1.35
N GLU A 78 -9.92 1.22 -2.02
CA GLU A 78 -10.48 0.03 -2.68
C GLU A 78 -10.89 -1.07 -1.70
N ASN A 79 -10.16 -1.23 -0.59
CA ASN A 79 -10.31 -2.38 0.30
C ASN A 79 -10.93 -2.03 1.66
N ILE A 80 -11.29 -0.78 1.93
CA ILE A 80 -11.68 -0.36 3.28
C ILE A 80 -12.88 -1.14 3.83
N MET A 81 -13.90 -1.37 3.00
CA MET A 81 -15.09 -2.14 3.41
C MET A 81 -14.71 -3.59 3.74
N ARG A 82 -13.85 -4.21 2.92
CA ARG A 82 -13.32 -5.55 3.19
C ARG A 82 -12.56 -5.56 4.53
N TRP A 83 -11.71 -4.57 4.77
CA TRP A 83 -10.88 -4.50 5.97
C TRP A 83 -11.68 -4.34 7.26
N VAL A 84 -12.86 -3.73 7.20
CA VAL A 84 -13.78 -3.61 8.34
C VAL A 84 -14.53 -4.93 8.58
N CYS A 85 -14.94 -5.61 7.51
CA CYS A 85 -15.69 -6.88 7.60
C CYS A 85 -14.82 -8.09 7.95
N GLU A 86 -13.54 -8.08 7.60
CA GLU A 86 -12.60 -9.17 7.84
C GLU A 86 -12.24 -9.23 9.34
N LYS A 87 -12.73 -10.25 10.04
CA LYS A 87 -12.63 -10.37 11.51
C LYS A 87 -11.55 -11.37 11.93
N ASN A 88 -11.09 -11.23 13.18
CA ASN A 88 -10.24 -12.21 13.88
C ASN A 88 -8.92 -12.51 13.17
N ILE A 89 -8.19 -11.46 12.78
CA ILE A 89 -6.90 -11.61 12.13
C ILE A 89 -5.83 -11.85 13.19
N ILE A 90 -5.04 -12.90 13.00
CA ILE A 90 -3.97 -13.26 13.91
C ILE A 90 -2.63 -12.92 13.24
N TYR A 91 -1.82 -12.12 13.92
CA TYR A 91 -0.47 -11.80 13.50
C TYR A 91 0.49 -11.74 14.68
N LYS A 92 1.57 -12.53 14.63
CA LYS A 92 2.59 -12.61 15.70
C LYS A 92 1.98 -12.74 17.10
N ASN A 93 1.09 -13.72 17.28
CA ASN A 93 0.39 -14.02 18.54
C ASN A 93 -0.55 -12.92 19.05
N VAL A 94 -0.86 -11.91 18.24
CA VAL A 94 -1.89 -10.91 18.53
C VAL A 94 -3.07 -11.12 17.62
N SER A 95 -4.25 -11.24 18.21
CA SER A 95 -5.54 -11.25 17.53
C SER A 95 -6.08 -9.83 17.46
N TYR A 96 -6.41 -9.40 16.25
CA TYR A 96 -7.00 -8.11 15.95
C TYR A 96 -8.47 -8.28 15.59
N PRO A 97 -9.34 -7.34 16.00
CA PRO A 97 -10.78 -7.44 15.73
C PRO A 97 -11.08 -7.33 14.23
N ASN A 98 -10.29 -6.56 13.49
CA ASN A 98 -10.40 -6.43 12.04
C ASN A 98 -9.06 -6.06 11.37
N PHE A 99 -9.00 -6.09 10.04
CA PHE A 99 -7.76 -5.83 9.28
C PHE A 99 -7.30 -4.39 9.43
N LEU A 100 -8.24 -3.46 9.55
CA LEU A 100 -7.93 -2.05 9.77
C LEU A 100 -7.21 -1.82 11.11
N SER A 101 -7.63 -2.52 12.17
CA SER A 101 -6.98 -2.46 13.49
C SER A 101 -5.58 -3.09 13.45
N PHE A 102 -5.42 -4.18 12.69
CA PHE A 102 -4.12 -4.78 12.42
C PHE A 102 -3.20 -3.77 11.72
N LEU A 103 -3.66 -3.13 10.63
CA LEU A 103 -2.86 -2.16 9.88
C LEU A 103 -2.45 -0.95 10.73
N ASN A 104 -3.34 -0.45 11.59
CA ASN A 104 -3.01 0.67 12.47
C ASN A 104 -1.85 0.31 13.41
N ASP A 105 -1.94 -0.83 14.10
CA ASP A 105 -0.85 -1.33 14.94
C ASP A 105 0.41 -1.63 14.13
N PHE A 106 0.27 -2.14 12.91
CA PHE A 106 1.38 -2.42 12.00
C PHE A 106 2.10 -1.13 11.54
N THR A 107 1.39 -0.03 11.29
CA THR A 107 2.02 1.27 11.00
C THR A 107 2.81 1.81 12.18
N ILE A 108 2.31 1.64 13.41
CA ILE A 108 3.00 2.05 14.64
C ILE A 108 4.29 1.25 14.80
N ARG A 109 4.24 -0.07 14.65
CA ARG A 109 5.41 -0.95 14.79
C ARG A 109 6.52 -0.68 13.78
N ASN A 110 6.18 -0.22 12.58
CA ASN A 110 7.15 0.08 11.52
C ASN A 110 7.50 1.58 11.42
N ASN A 111 7.03 2.43 12.33
CA ASN A 111 7.22 3.90 12.28
C ASN A 111 6.76 4.56 10.96
N SER A 112 5.73 4.01 10.32
CA SER A 112 5.18 4.49 9.04
C SER A 112 4.24 5.69 9.25
N THR A 113 4.82 6.85 9.55
CA THR A 113 4.06 8.05 9.95
C THR A 113 3.06 8.54 8.90
N LYS A 114 3.42 8.53 7.60
CA LYS A 114 2.52 9.02 6.55
C LYS A 114 1.35 8.08 6.34
N CYS A 115 1.61 6.77 6.31
CA CYS A 115 0.56 5.76 6.24
C CYS A 115 -0.34 5.78 7.48
N ARG A 116 0.22 6.02 8.68
CA ARG A 116 -0.54 6.17 9.92
C ARG A 116 -1.47 7.37 9.89
N ASN A 117 -0.99 8.53 9.44
CA ASN A 117 -1.82 9.74 9.33
C ASN A 117 -2.99 9.52 8.36
N LEU A 118 -2.75 8.80 7.27
CA LEU A 118 -3.79 8.40 6.32
C LEU A 118 -4.81 7.44 6.95
N LEU A 119 -4.36 6.44 7.72
CA LEU A 119 -5.28 5.58 8.45
C LEU A 119 -6.10 6.36 9.47
N GLN A 120 -5.49 7.30 10.18
CA GLN A 120 -6.17 8.13 11.17
C GLN A 120 -7.28 8.97 10.53
N SER A 121 -7.03 9.59 9.37
CA SER A 121 -8.07 10.32 8.65
C SER A 121 -9.23 9.41 8.25
N ILE A 122 -8.94 8.16 7.85
CA ILE A 122 -9.99 7.18 7.53
C ILE A 122 -10.78 6.77 8.79
N PHE A 123 -10.12 6.58 9.93
CA PHE A 123 -10.82 6.29 11.19
C PHE A 123 -11.76 7.43 11.59
N ASP A 124 -11.30 8.67 11.44
CA ASP A 124 -12.08 9.87 11.75
C ASP A 124 -13.28 10.00 10.79
N GLU A 125 -13.07 9.78 9.49
CA GLU A 125 -14.15 9.77 8.46
C GLU A 125 -15.21 8.68 8.74
N MET A 126 -14.80 7.52 9.25
CA MET A 126 -15.72 6.40 9.55
C MET A 126 -16.38 6.50 10.93
N GLY A 127 -16.04 7.50 11.74
CA GLY A 127 -16.54 7.62 13.12
C GLY A 127 -16.10 6.49 14.04
N LEU A 128 -14.97 5.84 13.75
CA LEU A 128 -14.46 4.72 14.54
C LEU A 128 -13.80 5.22 15.83
N SER A 129 -14.10 4.56 16.96
CA SER A 129 -13.63 5.05 18.27
C SER A 129 -12.11 5.04 18.41
N LYS A 130 -11.54 6.09 19.03
CA LYS A 130 -10.09 6.31 19.22
C LYS A 130 -9.36 5.16 19.95
N ASN A 131 -10.09 4.33 20.69
CA ASN A 131 -9.52 3.27 21.55
C ASN A 131 -9.59 1.86 20.92
N GLN A 132 -9.54 1.73 19.59
CA GLN A 132 -9.56 0.41 18.93
C GLN A 132 -8.45 -0.53 19.41
N HIS A 133 -7.27 0.00 19.75
CA HIS A 133 -6.12 -0.78 20.21
C HIS A 133 -6.44 -1.62 21.47
N LYS A 134 -7.38 -1.18 22.31
CA LYS A 134 -7.81 -1.92 23.51
C LYS A 134 -8.57 -3.21 23.19
N LYS A 135 -9.03 -3.39 21.95
CA LYS A 135 -9.75 -4.58 21.50
C LYS A 135 -8.82 -5.71 21.04
N ASN A 136 -7.52 -5.44 20.92
CA ASN A 136 -6.53 -6.44 20.53
C ASN A 136 -6.34 -7.43 21.69
N ARG A 137 -6.27 -8.73 21.37
CA ARG A 137 -6.11 -9.81 22.36
C ARG A 137 -4.87 -10.62 22.03
N TYR A 138 -4.04 -10.91 23.02
CA TYR A 138 -2.92 -11.84 22.84
C TYR A 138 -3.45 -13.28 22.89
N VAL A 139 -3.07 -14.12 21.92
CA VAL A 139 -3.48 -15.52 21.84
C VAL A 139 -2.28 -16.39 22.23
N ASN A 140 -2.43 -17.15 23.31
CA ASN A 140 -1.46 -18.08 23.91
C ASN A 140 -0.22 -17.44 24.55
N ILE A 141 -0.30 -17.17 25.86
CA ILE A 141 0.86 -17.20 26.75
C ILE A 141 0.98 -18.67 27.18
N ARG A 142 1.72 -19.49 26.42
CA ARG A 142 2.10 -20.82 26.94
C ARG A 142 3.07 -20.59 28.08
N TRP A 143 2.62 -20.73 29.32
CA TRP A 143 3.52 -20.91 30.45
C TRP A 143 4.32 -22.18 30.17
N ARG A 144 5.64 -22.05 30.01
CA ARG A 144 6.52 -23.23 29.99
C ARG A 144 6.48 -23.81 31.41
N THR A 145 5.84 -24.96 31.57
CA THR A 145 6.05 -25.87 32.70
C THR A 145 7.42 -26.50 32.61
#